data_AF-A0A081PCZ1-F1
#
_entry.id   AF-A0A081PCZ1-F1
#
_cell.length_a   1.000
_cell.length_b   1.000
_cell.length_c   1.000
_cell.angle_alpha   90.00
_cell.angle_beta   90.00
_cell.angle_gamma   90.00
#
_symmetry.space_group_name_H-M   'P 1'
#
loop_
_entity.id
_entity.type
_entity.pdbx_description
1 polymer ?
#
loop_
_entity_poly.entity_id
_entity_poly.type
_entity_poly.pdbx_seq_one_letter_code
_entity_poly.pdbx_strand_id
1 'polypeptide(L)'
;MSAIFLRYLNSKKYAFTALFFCFLLCSSCAVRHHTTAKQLQQPDISALRYIGKSVIPNAFEFSKTTVGGLSGIDYDPYTDIYYMLSDDRSSINPARFYTAKIKLADTGIADIKFNSVHFLKQKDGRIYPGAKENIHKATDPEAIRFSPVHQNISLEQ
;
A
#
# COMPACT_ATOMS: atom_id res chain seq x y z
N MET A 1 21.57 79.81 -8.24
CA MET A 1 20.55 78.99 -7.54
C MET A 1 19.81 78.18 -8.59
N SER A 2 19.55 76.89 -8.33
CA SER A 2 18.88 75.91 -9.23
C SER A 2 19.82 75.03 -10.09
N ALA A 3 19.37 73.78 -10.30
CA ALA A 3 20.00 72.62 -10.96
C ALA A 3 21.00 71.73 -10.18
N ILE A 4 22.02 72.25 -9.46
CA ILE A 4 23.05 71.38 -8.83
C ILE A 4 22.56 70.72 -7.52
N PHE A 5 21.75 71.43 -6.73
CA PHE A 5 21.26 70.92 -5.44
C PHE A 5 20.18 69.82 -5.58
N LEU A 6 19.49 69.76 -6.73
CA LEU A 6 18.46 68.74 -6.97
C LEU A 6 19.01 67.35 -7.32
N ARG A 7 20.24 67.24 -7.85
CA ARG A 7 20.87 65.93 -8.14
C ARG A 7 21.45 65.26 -6.88
N TYR A 8 21.94 66.05 -5.92
CA TYR A 8 22.59 65.53 -4.71
C TYR A 8 21.59 64.92 -3.70
N LEU A 9 20.37 65.45 -3.63
CA LEU A 9 19.31 64.91 -2.77
C LEU A 9 18.64 63.63 -3.30
N ASN A 10 18.81 63.32 -4.59
CA ASN A 10 18.19 62.15 -5.21
C ASN A 10 19.05 60.87 -5.01
N SER A 11 20.39 60.96 -5.04
CA SER A 11 21.27 59.79 -4.88
C SER A 11 21.22 59.17 -3.48
N LYS A 12 21.02 59.99 -2.42
CA LYS A 12 20.90 59.49 -1.03
C LYS A 12 19.59 58.76 -0.76
N LYS A 13 18.50 59.07 -1.50
CA LYS A 13 17.22 58.36 -1.38
C LYS A 13 17.30 56.96 -1.97
N TYR A 14 17.98 56.79 -3.11
CA TYR A 14 18.22 55.49 -3.72
C TYR A 14 19.24 54.63 -2.95
N ALA A 15 20.22 55.25 -2.30
CA ALA A 15 21.14 54.54 -1.40
C ALA A 15 20.42 54.00 -0.15
N PHE A 16 19.47 54.77 0.41
CA PHE A 16 18.70 54.36 1.58
C PHE A 16 17.63 53.29 1.24
N THR A 17 16.96 53.41 0.09
CA THR A 17 16.02 52.37 -0.38
C THR A 17 16.73 51.09 -0.84
N ALA A 18 17.93 51.17 -1.42
CA ALA A 18 18.73 49.99 -1.77
C ALA A 18 19.21 49.22 -0.54
N LEU A 19 19.56 49.92 0.55
CA LEU A 19 19.98 49.28 1.81
C LEU A 19 18.80 48.59 2.51
N PHE A 20 17.60 49.16 2.44
CA PHE A 20 16.38 48.56 3.00
C PHE A 20 15.90 47.34 2.19
N PHE A 21 16.04 47.37 0.86
CA PHE A 21 15.70 46.23 -0.01
C PHE A 21 16.70 45.07 0.11
N CYS A 22 17.97 45.35 0.40
CA CYS A 22 18.99 44.34 0.68
C CYS A 22 18.73 43.60 2.02
N PHE A 23 18.22 44.31 3.03
CA PHE A 23 17.89 43.70 4.33
C PHE A 23 16.67 42.77 4.28
N LEU A 24 15.72 43.04 3.37
CA LEU A 24 14.53 42.20 3.13
C LEU A 24 14.83 40.89 2.39
N LEU A 25 15.96 40.77 1.70
CA LEU A 25 16.34 39.58 0.93
C LEU A 25 17.11 38.53 1.74
N CYS A 26 17.53 38.83 2.98
CA CYS A 26 18.34 37.92 3.80
C CYS A 26 17.59 37.19 4.94
N SER A 27 16.28 37.41 5.12
CA SER A 27 15.50 36.78 6.20
C SER A 27 14.80 35.46 5.82
N SER A 28 15.19 34.80 4.73
CA SER A 28 14.70 33.44 4.41
C SER A 28 15.60 32.36 5.03
N CYS A 29 15.77 32.39 6.35
CA CYS A 29 16.13 31.18 7.08
C CYS A 29 14.87 30.33 7.21
N ALA A 30 14.59 29.50 6.20
CA ALA A 30 13.62 28.42 6.36
C ALA A 30 14.14 27.50 7.48
N VAL A 31 13.57 27.64 8.68
CA VAL A 31 13.72 26.65 9.75
C VAL A 31 13.17 25.35 9.19
N ARG A 32 14.06 24.46 8.74
CA ARG A 32 13.69 23.08 8.47
C ARG A 32 13.37 22.48 9.82
N HIS A 33 12.09 22.36 10.15
CA HIS A 33 11.66 21.39 11.14
C HIS A 33 12.00 20.01 10.58
N HIS A 34 13.21 19.55 10.91
CA HIS A 34 13.57 18.16 10.77
C HIS A 34 12.74 17.46 11.84
N THR A 35 11.51 17.11 11.51
CA THR A 35 10.72 16.17 12.29
C THR A 35 11.52 14.89 12.25
N THR A 36 12.35 14.66 13.27
CA THR A 36 12.98 13.36 13.51
C THR A 36 11.83 12.40 13.73
N ALA A 37 11.35 11.79 12.63
CA ALA A 37 10.47 10.66 12.72
C ALA A 37 11.15 9.69 13.68
N LYS A 38 10.48 9.40 14.80
CA LYS A 38 10.92 8.37 15.74
C LYS A 38 10.96 7.08 14.93
N GLN A 39 12.12 6.74 14.40
CA GLN A 39 12.34 5.56 13.61
C GLN A 39 12.10 4.41 14.59
N LEU A 40 10.91 3.81 14.52
CA LEU A 40 10.60 2.61 15.25
C LEU A 40 11.68 1.62 14.82
N GLN A 41 12.58 1.27 15.74
CA GLN A 41 13.57 0.23 15.51
C GLN A 41 12.77 -1.00 15.12
N GLN A 42 12.77 -1.34 13.83
CA GLN A 42 12.19 -2.59 13.38
C GLN A 42 12.95 -3.69 14.13
N PRO A 43 12.24 -4.65 14.74
CA PRO A 43 12.90 -5.76 15.41
C PRO A 43 13.87 -6.42 14.41
N ASP A 44 15.13 -6.57 14.81
CA ASP A 44 16.14 -7.21 13.99
C ASP A 44 15.76 -8.69 13.84
N ILE A 45 15.50 -9.11 12.59
CA ILE A 45 15.10 -10.49 12.30
C ILE A 45 16.39 -11.31 12.23
N SER A 46 16.77 -11.89 13.37
CA SER A 46 18.04 -12.62 13.51
C SER A 46 18.02 -14.01 12.86
N ALA A 47 16.85 -14.64 12.73
CA ALA A 47 16.71 -15.95 12.08
C ALA A 47 15.28 -16.20 11.59
N LEU A 48 15.17 -17.03 10.54
CA LEU A 48 13.91 -17.62 10.10
C LEU A 48 13.84 -19.08 10.57
N ARG A 49 12.69 -19.48 11.10
CA ARG A 49 12.40 -20.86 11.47
C ARG A 49 11.36 -21.43 10.52
N TYR A 50 11.71 -22.51 9.84
CA TYR A 50 10.75 -23.27 9.07
C TYR A 50 9.75 -23.97 10.02
N ILE A 51 8.46 -23.67 9.85
CA ILE A 51 7.40 -24.25 10.69
C ILE A 51 6.69 -25.43 10.02
N GLY A 52 6.74 -25.57 8.69
CA GLY A 52 6.10 -26.70 8.01
C GLY A 52 5.65 -26.37 6.59
N LYS A 53 5.04 -27.37 5.95
CA LYS A 53 4.45 -27.30 4.61
C LYS A 53 3.16 -28.10 4.61
N SER A 54 2.13 -27.52 4.01
CA SER A 54 0.93 -28.23 3.62
C SER A 54 0.70 -28.00 2.14
N VAL A 55 0.14 -29.00 1.45
CA VAL A 55 -0.14 -28.94 0.02
C VAL A 55 -1.64 -29.12 -0.16
N ILE A 56 -2.27 -28.12 -0.75
CA ILE A 56 -3.67 -28.24 -1.19
C ILE A 56 -3.68 -29.13 -2.43
N PRO A 57 -4.48 -30.21 -2.48
CA PRO A 57 -4.56 -31.09 -3.64
C PRO A 57 -4.89 -30.32 -4.92
N ASN A 58 -4.38 -30.81 -6.05
CA ASN A 58 -4.76 -30.26 -7.36
C ASN A 58 -6.27 -30.36 -7.54
N ALA A 59 -6.87 -29.33 -8.16
CA ALA A 59 -8.31 -29.23 -8.39
C ALA A 59 -9.16 -29.36 -7.12
N PHE A 60 -8.60 -29.04 -5.95
CA PHE A 60 -9.39 -28.92 -4.73
C PHE A 60 -10.45 -27.83 -4.92
N GLU A 61 -11.70 -28.19 -4.71
CA GLU A 61 -12.82 -27.26 -4.84
C GLU A 61 -13.31 -26.79 -3.48
N PHE A 62 -13.59 -25.48 -3.41
CA PHE A 62 -14.29 -24.87 -2.30
C PHE A 62 -15.38 -23.94 -2.84
N SER A 63 -16.61 -24.12 -2.37
CA SER A 63 -17.76 -23.29 -2.76
C SER A 63 -17.93 -23.15 -4.29
N LYS A 64 -17.79 -24.26 -5.03
CA LYS A 64 -17.86 -24.33 -6.51
C LYS A 64 -16.79 -23.52 -7.25
N THR A 65 -15.67 -23.26 -6.59
CA THR A 65 -14.49 -22.63 -7.19
C THR A 65 -13.27 -23.50 -6.92
N THR A 66 -12.36 -23.58 -7.86
CA THR A 66 -11.08 -24.27 -7.64
C THR A 66 -10.16 -23.40 -6.78
N VAL A 67 -9.66 -23.93 -5.67
CA VAL A 67 -8.60 -23.26 -4.91
C VAL A 67 -7.28 -23.50 -5.62
N GLY A 68 -6.72 -22.46 -6.22
CA GLY A 68 -5.50 -22.55 -7.02
C GLY A 68 -5.02 -21.17 -7.45
N GLY A 69 -3.81 -21.13 -8.02
CA GLY A 69 -3.21 -19.87 -8.44
C GLY A 69 -3.07 -18.88 -7.29
N LEU A 70 -2.64 -19.34 -6.10
CA LEU A 70 -2.59 -18.46 -4.94
C LEU A 70 -1.32 -17.60 -5.00
N SER A 71 -1.47 -16.27 -5.14
CA SER A 71 -0.38 -15.30 -5.25
C SER A 71 -0.20 -14.43 -4.00
N GLY A 72 -1.28 -14.20 -3.25
CA GLY A 72 -1.27 -13.35 -2.06
C GLY A 72 -1.76 -14.05 -0.81
N ILE A 73 -1.15 -13.74 0.34
CA ILE A 73 -1.64 -14.14 1.65
C ILE A 73 -1.43 -13.04 2.67
N ASP A 74 -2.41 -12.81 3.54
CA ASP A 74 -2.24 -11.99 4.73
C ASP A 74 -3.07 -12.53 5.90
N TYR A 75 -2.79 -12.06 7.11
CA TYR A 75 -3.35 -12.59 8.35
C TYR A 75 -3.98 -11.48 9.20
N ASP A 76 -5.22 -11.70 9.63
CA ASP A 76 -5.88 -10.92 10.66
C ASP A 76 -5.66 -11.56 12.05
N PRO A 77 -4.83 -10.94 12.91
CA PRO A 77 -4.57 -11.46 14.25
C PRO A 77 -5.75 -11.31 15.22
N TYR A 78 -6.75 -10.47 14.92
CA TYR A 78 -7.90 -10.26 15.80
C TYR A 78 -8.94 -11.36 15.66
N THR A 79 -9.14 -11.87 14.43
CA THR A 79 -10.14 -12.91 14.14
C THR A 79 -9.53 -14.28 13.86
N ASP A 80 -8.19 -14.36 13.80
CA ASP A 80 -7.44 -15.56 13.45
C ASP A 80 -7.92 -16.10 12.09
N ILE A 81 -7.85 -15.23 11.07
CA ILE A 81 -8.26 -15.51 9.69
C ILE A 81 -7.13 -15.15 8.74
N TYR A 82 -6.86 -16.06 7.81
CA TYR A 82 -5.97 -15.83 6.67
C TYR A 82 -6.80 -15.45 5.46
N TYR A 83 -6.38 -14.41 4.76
CA TYR A 83 -6.88 -14.04 3.46
C TYR A 83 -5.94 -14.60 2.40
N MET A 84 -6.45 -15.37 1.44
CA MET A 84 -5.64 -16.00 0.39
C MET A 84 -6.18 -15.58 -0.98
N LEU A 85 -5.39 -14.82 -1.75
CA LEU A 85 -5.76 -14.25 -3.03
C LEU A 85 -5.40 -15.19 -4.18
N SER A 86 -6.30 -15.33 -5.15
CA SER A 86 -6.02 -16.04 -6.41
C SER A 86 -5.61 -15.07 -7.52
N ASP A 87 -4.54 -15.39 -8.23
CA ASP A 87 -4.04 -14.77 -9.47
C ASP A 87 -4.90 -15.11 -10.70
N ASP A 88 -5.90 -15.98 -10.56
CA ASP A 88 -6.81 -16.33 -11.64
C ASP A 88 -7.59 -15.09 -12.09
N ARG A 89 -7.20 -14.54 -13.23
CA ARG A 89 -7.75 -13.34 -13.87
C ARG A 89 -9.14 -13.58 -14.49
N SER A 90 -10.01 -14.24 -13.74
CA SER A 90 -11.31 -14.75 -14.19
C SER A 90 -11.22 -15.72 -15.38
N SER A 91 -10.13 -16.48 -15.49
CA SER A 91 -9.93 -17.44 -16.59
C SER A 91 -10.62 -18.78 -16.33
N ILE A 92 -10.59 -19.27 -15.09
CA ILE A 92 -11.24 -20.52 -14.68
C ILE A 92 -12.50 -20.24 -13.88
N ASN A 93 -12.37 -19.44 -12.81
CA ASN A 93 -13.50 -18.95 -12.03
C ASN A 93 -13.34 -17.44 -11.81
N PRO A 94 -14.41 -16.70 -11.48
CA PRO A 94 -14.30 -15.27 -11.15
C PRO A 94 -13.12 -14.95 -10.22
N ALA A 95 -12.43 -13.85 -10.50
CA ALA A 95 -11.34 -13.35 -9.65
C ALA A 95 -11.80 -13.25 -8.20
N ARG A 96 -10.99 -13.79 -7.28
CA ARG A 96 -11.44 -14.10 -5.92
C ARG A 96 -10.31 -14.13 -4.91
N PHE A 97 -10.70 -13.96 -3.64
CA PHE A 97 -9.90 -14.37 -2.50
C PHE A 97 -10.73 -15.30 -1.60
N TYR A 98 -10.03 -16.10 -0.82
CA TYR A 98 -10.60 -16.97 0.19
C TYR A 98 -10.27 -16.47 1.58
N THR A 99 -11.13 -16.79 2.54
CA THR A 99 -10.75 -16.78 3.95
C THR A 99 -10.52 -18.21 4.43
N ALA A 100 -9.51 -18.41 5.26
CA ALA A 100 -9.20 -19.71 5.82
C ALA A 100 -8.65 -19.60 7.24
N LYS A 101 -8.79 -20.68 8.02
CA LYS A 101 -8.04 -20.89 9.27
C LYS A 101 -6.91 -21.87 9.02
N ILE A 102 -5.71 -21.50 9.42
CA ILE A 102 -4.53 -22.38 9.38
C ILE A 102 -4.21 -22.77 10.82
N LYS A 103 -4.44 -24.04 11.16
CA LYS A 103 -4.12 -24.57 12.49
C LYS A 103 -2.66 -24.96 12.53
N LEU A 104 -1.90 -24.34 13.43
CA LEU A 104 -0.52 -24.71 13.72
C LEU A 104 -0.45 -25.64 14.95
N ALA A 105 0.49 -26.56 14.92
CA ALA A 105 0.88 -27.45 16.01
C ALA A 105 2.41 -27.42 16.17
N ASP A 106 2.94 -28.03 17.23
CA ASP A 106 4.38 -28.05 17.50
C ASP A 106 5.19 -28.71 16.37
N THR A 107 4.56 -29.66 15.66
CA THR A 107 5.15 -30.36 14.50
C THR A 107 4.91 -29.66 13.17
N GLY A 108 4.16 -28.55 13.15
CA GLY A 108 3.96 -27.70 11.97
C GLY A 108 2.50 -27.41 11.61
N ILE A 109 2.19 -27.32 10.32
CA ILE A 109 0.82 -27.03 9.85
C ILE A 109 -0.03 -28.29 10.03
N ALA A 110 -1.01 -28.23 10.94
CA ALA A 110 -1.89 -29.36 11.25
C ALA A 110 -3.09 -29.44 10.31
N ASP A 111 -3.66 -28.29 9.93
CA ASP A 111 -4.86 -28.24 9.08
C ASP A 111 -5.05 -26.87 8.41
N ILE A 112 -5.73 -26.84 7.27
CA ILE A 112 -6.15 -25.63 6.57
C ILE A 112 -7.65 -25.77 6.25
N LYS A 113 -8.47 -24.93 6.88
CA LYS A 113 -9.92 -24.93 6.69
C LYS A 113 -10.36 -23.67 5.98
N PHE A 114 -10.88 -23.81 4.76
CA PHE A 114 -11.49 -22.70 4.04
C PHE A 114 -12.87 -22.34 4.63
N ASN A 115 -13.12 -21.06 4.83
CA ASN A 115 -14.31 -20.52 5.49
C ASN A 115 -15.26 -19.86 4.49
N SER A 116 -14.74 -19.00 3.61
CA SER A 116 -15.53 -18.28 2.61
C SER A 116 -14.74 -17.99 1.35
N VAL A 117 -15.47 -17.69 0.28
CA VAL A 117 -14.94 -17.16 -0.99
C VAL A 117 -15.57 -15.79 -1.23
N HIS A 118 -14.77 -14.84 -1.68
CA HIS A 118 -15.18 -13.48 -1.99
C HIS A 118 -14.74 -13.11 -3.39
N PHE A 119 -15.70 -12.71 -4.23
CA PHE A 119 -15.40 -12.30 -5.60
C PHE A 119 -14.99 -10.84 -5.67
N LEU A 120 -13.92 -10.59 -6.42
CA LEU A 120 -13.47 -9.25 -6.75
C LEU A 120 -14.45 -8.62 -7.73
N LYS A 121 -14.81 -7.38 -7.45
CA LYS A 121 -15.77 -6.61 -8.23
C LYS A 121 -15.13 -5.35 -8.75
N GLN A 122 -15.54 -4.96 -9.95
CA GLN A 122 -15.27 -3.67 -10.55
C GLN A 122 -15.98 -2.57 -9.75
N LYS A 123 -15.58 -1.31 -9.98
CA LYS A 123 -16.21 -0.14 -9.33
C LYS A 123 -17.72 -0.04 -9.58
N ASP A 124 -18.20 -0.58 -10.70
CA ASP A 124 -19.63 -0.63 -11.05
C ASP A 124 -20.38 -1.83 -10.43
N GLY A 125 -19.70 -2.64 -9.61
CA GLY A 125 -20.26 -3.80 -8.92
C GLY A 125 -20.27 -5.10 -9.71
N ARG A 126 -19.87 -5.07 -10.99
CA ARG A 126 -19.77 -6.27 -11.83
C ARG A 126 -18.53 -7.09 -11.48
N ILE A 127 -18.56 -8.38 -11.81
CA ILE A 127 -17.40 -9.25 -11.69
C ILE A 127 -16.37 -8.88 -12.75
N TYR A 128 -15.09 -8.97 -12.41
CA TYR A 128 -14.02 -8.79 -13.38
C TYR A 128 -14.14 -9.81 -14.53
N PRO A 129 -14.13 -9.38 -15.80
CA PRO A 129 -14.17 -10.30 -16.93
C PRO A 129 -12.86 -11.09 -17.03
N GLY A 130 -12.92 -12.22 -17.73
CA GLY A 130 -11.74 -13.01 -18.04
C GLY A 130 -10.78 -12.26 -18.97
N ALA A 131 -9.48 -12.51 -18.87
CA ALA A 131 -8.48 -11.94 -19.80
C ALA A 131 -8.80 -12.22 -21.28
N LYS A 132 -9.39 -13.38 -21.58
CA LYS A 132 -9.86 -13.76 -22.93
C LYS A 132 -11.09 -12.98 -23.39
N GLU A 133 -11.92 -12.54 -22.46
CA GLU A 133 -13.13 -11.76 -22.74
C GLU A 133 -12.78 -10.28 -22.93
N ASN A 134 -12.02 -9.70 -22.00
CA ASN A 134 -11.58 -8.32 -22.09
C ASN A 134 -10.30 -8.08 -21.28
N ILE A 135 -9.15 -8.10 -21.95
CA ILE A 135 -7.83 -7.91 -21.32
C ILE A 135 -7.69 -6.55 -20.60
N HIS A 136 -8.33 -5.49 -21.11
CA HIS A 136 -8.23 -4.15 -20.53
C HIS A 136 -9.06 -3.98 -19.25
N LYS A 137 -9.99 -4.90 -19.01
CA LYS A 137 -10.83 -4.90 -17.82
C LYS A 137 -10.54 -6.08 -16.90
N ALA A 138 -9.71 -7.03 -17.29
CA ALA A 138 -9.32 -8.15 -16.44
C ALA A 138 -8.42 -7.66 -15.30
N THR A 139 -8.74 -8.08 -14.08
CA THR A 139 -7.89 -7.79 -12.91
C THR A 139 -6.62 -8.66 -12.95
N ASP A 140 -5.55 -8.18 -12.32
CA ASP A 140 -4.28 -8.91 -12.14
C ASP A 140 -3.83 -8.80 -10.67
N PRO A 141 -4.55 -9.44 -9.74
CA PRO A 141 -4.36 -9.15 -8.34
C PRO A 141 -3.17 -9.97 -7.80
N GLU A 142 -2.14 -9.28 -7.33
CA GLU A 142 -0.87 -9.91 -6.89
C GLU A 142 -0.66 -9.83 -5.38
N ALA A 143 -1.29 -8.87 -4.71
CA ALA A 143 -1.19 -8.73 -3.26
C ALA A 143 -2.56 -8.46 -2.63
N ILE A 144 -2.74 -9.07 -1.45
CA ILE A 144 -3.81 -8.77 -0.52
C ILE A 144 -3.16 -8.36 0.79
N ARG A 145 -3.68 -7.30 1.42
CA ARG A 145 -3.19 -6.81 2.71
C ARG A 145 -4.32 -6.55 3.67
N PHE A 146 -4.17 -7.00 4.92
CA PHE A 146 -5.04 -6.63 6.03
C PHE A 146 -4.38 -5.49 6.81
N SER A 147 -5.16 -4.47 7.14
CA SER A 147 -4.72 -3.33 7.96
C SER A 147 -5.31 -3.46 9.36
N PRO A 148 -4.51 -3.80 10.39
CA PRO A 148 -5.01 -3.94 11.76
C PRO A 148 -5.59 -2.65 12.33
N VAL A 149 -5.08 -1.50 11.90
CA VAL A 149 -5.50 -0.17 12.39
C VAL A 149 -6.89 0.20 11.88
N HIS A 150 -7.16 -0.09 10.60
CA HIS A 150 -8.41 0.29 9.93
C HIS A 150 -9.40 -0.88 9.81
N GLN A 151 -8.97 -2.09 10.16
CA GLN A 151 -9.73 -3.35 10.05
C GLN A 151 -10.35 -3.54 8.67
N ASN A 152 -9.57 -3.25 7.63
CA ASN A 152 -9.96 -3.41 6.24
C ASN A 152 -8.91 -4.19 5.46
N ILE A 153 -9.33 -4.67 4.29
CA ILE A 153 -8.45 -5.31 3.32
C ILE A 153 -8.20 -4.37 2.14
N SER A 154 -6.97 -4.36 1.64
CA SER A 154 -6.60 -3.73 0.39
C SER A 154 -6.04 -4.77 -0.57
N LEU A 155 -6.23 -4.51 -1.86
CA LEU A 155 -5.71 -5.34 -2.96
C LEU A 155 -4.81 -4.45 -3.81
N GLU A 156 -3.67 -4.99 -4.23
CA GLU A 156 -2.82 -4.39 -5.25
C GLU A 156 -3.21 -4.99 -6.61
N GLN A 157 -3.53 -4.14 -7.57
CA GLN A 157 -4.01 -4.47 -8.91
C GLN A 157 -3.16 -3.79 -9.98
#